data_AF-A0AAF5DE15-F1
#
_entry.id   AF-A0AAF5DE15-F1
#
_cell.length_a   1.000
_cell.length_b   1.000
_cell.length_c   1.000
_cell.angle_alpha   90.00
_cell.angle_beta   90.00
_cell.angle_gamma   90.00
#
_symmetry.space_group_name_H-M   'P 1'
#
loop_
_entity.id
_entity.type
_entity.pdbx_description
1 polymer ?
#
loop_
_entity_poly.entity_id
_entity_poly.type
_entity_poly.pdbx_seq_one_letter_code
_entity_poly.pdbx_strand_id
1 'polypeptide(L)'
;MSCKEQHQWHLELRNLYKIIDKNCEAELALLAVSPNNVLWLKEEPELLTKLSGNMIHCNKSGHALGKGYFAKLEEPLWTQEEISYEVYDTLPHFPKDMAKSIKGIATQLLLYKAVQKNIIPKFKKACERNQEEFNAIRRTMDPSEKARILLNRKDIRASLHEGFFWIQQCEHVHPQSIFTDYKYNNTCYTRMPIIVNGVLKFLDRDGYVFEYSIGHRCTQLSMEDLSEIEDKKKEAENKKSRWILEGNFFEILYNGKEILAWILEIIIGTISIILSFIIIYGLIKCIMKGRKWKNKIQKKHENKKECKEITSRVKEKIEMYQLANVRIQSVVSSIGKQPLIDLYIVKKESKEIMKCLFDSGAEISFIKKTSTKNIPDVKWFSSPIKVGEDFNGHAIFAMGNCITKFLLNSKVVPISLWIIEELHIDILLGSDALECLDKFNIPVTFRLNSNIIQIGDTQHPLISLARISMSSPISIWDSFKSMIWYVKRTLK
;
A
#
# COMPACT_ATOMS: atom_id res chain seq x y z
N MET A 1 -26.23 -7.24 -2.06
CA MET A 1 -26.60 -7.19 -3.47
C MET A 1 -25.79 -8.25 -4.19
N SER A 2 -26.45 -9.21 -4.85
CA SER A 2 -25.74 -10.20 -5.66
C SER A 2 -25.68 -9.71 -7.11
N CYS A 3 -24.49 -9.59 -7.70
CA CYS A 3 -24.36 -9.24 -9.13
C CYS A 3 -24.86 -10.35 -10.08
N LYS A 4 -25.37 -11.47 -9.54
CA LYS A 4 -26.00 -12.56 -10.29
C LYS A 4 -27.53 -12.51 -10.28
N GLU A 5 -28.15 -11.61 -9.50
CA GLU A 5 -29.60 -11.47 -9.48
C GLU A 5 -30.11 -11.04 -10.86
N GLN A 6 -31.16 -11.72 -11.33
CA GLN A 6 -31.86 -11.32 -12.54
C GLN A 6 -32.78 -10.15 -12.20
N HIS A 7 -32.60 -9.05 -12.91
CA HIS A 7 -33.45 -7.87 -12.80
C HIS A 7 -34.23 -7.70 -14.09
N GLN A 8 -35.50 -7.31 -13.99
CA GLN A 8 -36.29 -6.89 -15.14
C GLN A 8 -35.95 -5.43 -15.46
N TRP A 9 -35.06 -5.22 -16.43
CA TRP A 9 -34.69 -3.88 -16.88
C TRP A 9 -35.65 -3.37 -17.95
N HIS A 10 -36.03 -2.10 -17.90
CA HIS A 10 -36.59 -1.34 -19.03
C HIS A 10 -35.74 -0.08 -19.27
N LEU A 11 -35.91 0.56 -20.43
CA LEU A 11 -35.17 1.77 -20.78
C LEU A 11 -36.03 3.01 -20.59
N GLU A 12 -35.44 4.07 -20.06
CA GLU A 12 -36.06 5.38 -19.94
C GLU A 12 -35.06 6.47 -20.34
N LEU A 13 -35.54 7.47 -21.09
CA LEU A 13 -34.78 8.70 -21.34
C LEU A 13 -35.31 9.78 -20.40
N ARG A 14 -34.52 10.16 -19.38
CA ARG A 14 -34.95 11.06 -18.31
C ARG A 14 -33.92 12.13 -18.01
N ASN A 15 -34.40 13.23 -17.47
CA ASN A 15 -33.55 14.25 -16.88
C ASN A 15 -33.05 13.77 -15.52
N LEU A 16 -31.72 13.65 -15.40
CA LEU A 16 -31.00 13.32 -14.18
C LEU A 16 -30.50 14.62 -13.53
N TYR A 17 -30.79 14.80 -12.26
CA TYR A 17 -30.43 15.98 -11.48
C TYR A 17 -29.41 15.61 -10.40
N LYS A 18 -28.50 16.53 -10.07
CA LYS A 18 -27.71 16.42 -8.84
C LYS A 18 -28.48 17.09 -7.70
N ILE A 19 -28.65 16.40 -6.58
CA ILE A 19 -29.41 16.91 -5.43
C ILE A 19 -28.73 18.15 -4.83
N ILE A 20 -27.40 18.17 -4.84
CA ILE A 20 -26.59 19.28 -4.31
C ILE A 20 -26.60 20.52 -5.22
N ASP A 21 -27.03 20.38 -6.47
CA ASP A 21 -27.06 21.51 -7.40
C ASP A 21 -28.29 22.37 -7.14
N LYS A 22 -28.04 23.59 -6.66
CA LYS A 22 -29.09 24.59 -6.38
C LYS A 22 -29.68 25.19 -7.65
N ASN A 23 -28.95 25.15 -8.77
CA ASN A 23 -29.41 25.68 -10.05
C ASN A 23 -30.37 24.72 -10.77
N CYS A 24 -30.53 23.50 -10.25
CA CYS A 24 -31.40 22.50 -10.83
C CYS A 24 -31.04 22.16 -12.30
N GLU A 25 -29.74 22.20 -12.64
CA GLU A 25 -29.27 21.80 -13.95
C GLU A 25 -29.52 20.30 -14.14
N ALA A 26 -30.06 19.96 -15.31
CA ALA A 26 -30.48 18.62 -15.64
C ALA A 26 -29.66 18.09 -16.80
N GLU A 27 -29.24 16.83 -16.70
CA GLU A 27 -28.60 16.11 -17.79
C GLU A 27 -29.59 15.10 -18.37
N LEU A 28 -29.83 15.16 -19.68
CA LEU A 28 -30.65 14.16 -20.35
C LEU A 28 -29.88 12.83 -20.43
N ALA A 29 -30.35 11.83 -19.71
CA ALA A 29 -29.66 10.57 -19.51
C ALA A 29 -30.50 9.38 -19.98
N LEU A 30 -29.86 8.45 -20.70
CA LEU A 30 -30.44 7.14 -20.98
C LEU A 30 -30.21 6.21 -19.76
N LEU A 31 -31.30 5.74 -19.18
CA LEU A 31 -31.33 4.95 -17.97
C LEU A 31 -31.88 3.55 -18.28
N ALA A 32 -31.26 2.51 -17.74
CA ALA A 32 -31.94 1.23 -17.55
C ALA A 32 -32.49 1.19 -16.12
N VAL A 33 -33.78 0.97 -15.96
CA VAL A 33 -34.45 1.01 -14.67
C VAL A 33 -34.92 -0.39 -14.32
N SER A 34 -34.71 -0.77 -13.07
CA SER A 34 -35.23 -1.98 -12.44
C SER A 34 -35.96 -1.59 -11.14
N PRO A 35 -36.62 -2.51 -10.42
CA PRO A 35 -37.35 -2.17 -9.20
C PRO A 35 -36.52 -1.38 -8.19
N ASN A 36 -35.29 -1.82 -7.90
CA ASN A 36 -34.43 -1.24 -6.85
C ASN A 36 -33.21 -0.46 -7.36
N ASN A 37 -32.88 -0.60 -8.65
CA ASN A 37 -31.66 -0.05 -9.22
C ASN A 37 -31.93 0.69 -10.52
N VAL A 38 -31.10 1.69 -10.79
CA VAL A 38 -31.04 2.47 -12.02
C VAL A 38 -29.61 2.39 -12.54
N LEU A 39 -29.44 2.04 -13.81
CA LEU A 39 -28.15 2.00 -14.48
C LEU A 39 -28.09 3.17 -15.48
N TRP A 40 -27.21 4.13 -15.24
CA TRP A 40 -26.95 5.20 -16.19
C TRP A 40 -26.04 4.70 -17.32
N LEU A 41 -26.57 4.67 -18.54
CA LEU A 41 -25.94 4.08 -19.72
C LEU A 41 -25.02 5.05 -20.47
N LYS A 42 -23.96 5.50 -19.81
CA LYS A 42 -22.83 6.18 -20.44
C LYS A 42 -21.75 5.18 -20.88
N GLU A 43 -20.62 5.69 -21.40
CA GLU A 43 -19.48 4.87 -21.83
C GLU A 43 -19.02 3.89 -20.74
N GLU A 44 -18.91 4.37 -19.50
CA GLU A 44 -18.80 3.53 -18.31
C GLU A 44 -20.12 3.49 -17.53
N PRO A 45 -20.86 2.36 -17.56
CA PRO A 45 -22.17 2.31 -16.94
C PRO A 45 -22.07 2.52 -15.43
N GLU A 46 -22.93 3.39 -14.89
CA GLU A 46 -22.94 3.74 -13.48
C GLU A 46 -24.20 3.24 -12.81
N LEU A 47 -24.03 2.44 -11.75
CA LEU A 47 -25.13 1.81 -11.04
C LEU A 47 -25.54 2.68 -9.84
N LEU A 48 -26.80 3.10 -9.83
CA LEU A 48 -27.43 3.95 -8.83
C LEU A 48 -28.55 3.16 -8.13
N THR A 49 -28.54 3.11 -6.80
CA THR A 49 -29.61 2.46 -6.04
C THR A 49 -30.75 3.45 -5.81
N LYS A 50 -32.01 3.00 -5.92
CA LYS A 50 -33.16 3.82 -5.53
C LYS A 50 -33.21 3.93 -4.01
N LEU A 51 -33.25 5.14 -3.49
CA LEU A 51 -33.44 5.39 -2.07
C LEU A 51 -34.93 5.30 -1.73
N SER A 52 -35.23 4.87 -0.49
CA SER A 52 -36.61 4.76 -0.03
C SER A 52 -37.29 6.12 0.07
N GLY A 53 -38.53 6.20 -0.39
CA GLY A 53 -39.36 7.39 -0.32
C GLY A 53 -39.32 8.24 -1.59
N ASN A 54 -40.39 9.02 -1.78
CA ASN A 54 -40.44 10.05 -2.82
C ASN A 54 -39.80 11.32 -2.29
N MET A 55 -39.03 11.99 -3.15
CA MET A 55 -38.41 13.26 -2.86
C MET A 55 -38.97 14.32 -3.81
N ILE A 56 -39.14 15.54 -3.29
CA ILE A 56 -39.42 16.72 -4.11
C ILE A 56 -38.09 17.44 -4.31
N HIS A 57 -37.62 17.53 -5.55
CA HIS A 57 -36.43 18.29 -5.92
C HIS A 57 -36.75 19.11 -7.16
N CYS A 58 -36.37 20.39 -7.18
CA CYS A 58 -36.62 21.30 -8.30
C CYS A 58 -38.10 21.36 -8.74
N ASN A 59 -39.03 21.43 -7.78
CA ASN A 59 -40.49 21.38 -7.99
C ASN A 59 -40.99 20.13 -8.73
N LYS A 60 -40.22 19.04 -8.72
CA LYS A 60 -40.60 17.74 -9.30
C LYS A 60 -40.60 16.68 -8.22
N SER A 61 -41.65 15.87 -8.20
CA SER A 61 -41.70 14.65 -7.39
C SER A 61 -41.03 13.50 -8.15
N GLY A 62 -40.18 12.74 -7.47
CA GLY A 62 -39.45 11.62 -8.06
C GLY A 62 -38.64 10.84 -7.04
N HIS A 63 -37.67 10.07 -7.52
CA HIS A 63 -36.83 9.21 -6.69
C HIS A 63 -35.46 9.83 -6.45
N ALA A 64 -35.05 9.86 -5.18
CA ALA A 64 -33.66 10.05 -4.84
C ALA A 64 -32.88 8.77 -5.17
N LEU A 65 -31.74 8.94 -5.80
CA LEU A 65 -30.86 7.88 -6.27
C LEU A 65 -29.52 7.97 -5.53
N GLY A 66 -28.83 6.83 -5.44
CA GLY A 66 -27.47 6.76 -4.91
C GLY A 66 -26.53 7.75 -5.60
N LYS A 67 -25.42 8.09 -4.92
CA LYS A 67 -24.45 9.10 -5.36
C LYS A 67 -25.00 10.53 -5.50
N GLY A 68 -26.15 10.82 -4.86
CA GLY A 68 -26.70 12.17 -4.78
C GLY A 68 -27.42 12.61 -6.05
N TYR A 69 -27.99 11.67 -6.79
CA TYR A 69 -28.77 11.95 -8.00
C TYR A 69 -30.28 11.92 -7.72
N PHE A 70 -31.05 12.54 -8.59
CA PHE A 70 -32.51 12.53 -8.55
C PHE A 70 -33.06 12.38 -9.96
N ALA A 71 -34.12 11.57 -10.11
CA ALA A 71 -34.84 11.45 -11.37
C ALA A 71 -36.33 11.16 -11.13
N LYS A 72 -37.18 11.72 -12.01
CA LYS A 72 -38.57 11.27 -12.12
C LYS A 72 -38.58 10.03 -13.01
N LEU A 73 -38.84 8.87 -12.40
CA LEU A 73 -38.95 7.59 -13.09
C LEU A 73 -40.43 7.28 -13.33
N GLU A 74 -40.71 6.51 -14.38
CA GLU A 74 -42.05 5.99 -14.63
C GLU A 74 -42.20 4.58 -14.05
N GLU A 75 -43.45 4.12 -13.98
CA GLU A 75 -43.74 2.72 -13.70
C GLU A 75 -43.08 1.82 -14.76
N PRO A 76 -42.66 0.60 -14.40
CA PRO A 76 -42.02 -0.29 -15.35
C PRO A 76 -42.92 -0.52 -16.57
N LEU A 77 -42.37 -0.37 -17.78
CA LEU A 77 -43.12 -0.60 -19.03
C LEU A 77 -43.78 -2.00 -19.05
N TRP A 78 -43.20 -2.96 -18.34
CA TRP A 78 -43.70 -4.33 -18.22
C TRP A 78 -45.02 -4.46 -17.44
N THR A 79 -45.47 -3.42 -16.73
CA THR A 79 -46.78 -3.42 -16.05
C THR A 79 -47.92 -2.97 -16.98
N GLN A 80 -47.61 -2.48 -18.20
CA GLN A 80 -48.61 -2.03 -19.17
C GLN A 80 -49.19 -3.22 -19.95
N GLU A 81 -50.50 -3.23 -20.15
CA GLU A 81 -51.21 -4.30 -20.88
C GLU A 81 -50.89 -4.32 -22.38
N GLU A 82 -50.76 -3.16 -23.02
CA GLU A 82 -50.37 -3.01 -24.44
C GLU A 82 -49.20 -2.02 -24.56
N ILE A 83 -48.17 -2.36 -25.35
CA ILE A 83 -47.09 -1.43 -25.74
C ILE A 83 -47.41 -0.86 -27.13
N SER A 84 -47.28 0.46 -27.30
CA SER A 84 -47.49 1.14 -28.59
C SER A 84 -46.57 0.60 -29.70
N TYR A 85 -47.09 0.47 -30.93
CA TYR A 85 -46.29 0.10 -32.11
C TYR A 85 -45.27 1.19 -32.51
N GLU A 86 -45.43 2.42 -32.03
CA GLU A 86 -44.53 3.56 -32.30
C GLU A 86 -43.13 3.38 -31.69
N VAL A 87 -42.95 2.38 -30.80
CA VAL A 87 -41.65 2.09 -30.17
C VAL A 87 -40.67 1.41 -31.16
N TYR A 88 -41.12 1.01 -32.36
CA TYR A 88 -40.31 0.32 -33.37
C TYR A 88 -39.86 1.22 -34.51
N ASP A 89 -38.56 1.28 -34.77
CA ASP A 89 -38.02 1.76 -36.06
C ASP A 89 -38.31 0.78 -37.20
N THR A 90 -38.38 -0.52 -36.88
CA THR A 90 -38.71 -1.59 -37.83
C THR A 90 -39.62 -2.60 -37.14
N LEU A 91 -40.85 -2.73 -37.62
CA LEU A 91 -41.83 -3.64 -37.03
C LEU A 91 -41.35 -5.10 -37.16
N PRO A 92 -41.43 -5.93 -36.12
CA PRO A 92 -41.16 -7.35 -36.24
C PRO A 92 -42.15 -7.99 -37.23
N HIS A 93 -41.67 -8.91 -38.06
CA HIS A 93 -42.54 -9.66 -38.96
C HIS A 93 -43.29 -10.74 -38.17
N PHE A 94 -44.56 -10.48 -37.84
CA PHE A 94 -45.44 -11.46 -37.23
C PHE A 94 -46.28 -12.18 -38.30
N PRO A 95 -46.65 -13.46 -38.10
CA PRO A 95 -47.62 -14.16 -38.95
C PRO A 95 -48.92 -13.35 -39.12
N LYS A 96 -49.48 -13.35 -40.33
CA LYS A 96 -50.67 -12.55 -40.66
C LYS A 96 -51.89 -12.94 -39.82
N ASP A 97 -52.01 -14.23 -39.52
CA ASP A 97 -53.07 -14.89 -38.75
C ASP A 97 -52.89 -14.79 -37.23
N MET A 98 -51.76 -14.28 -36.73
CA MET A 98 -51.55 -14.12 -35.29
C MET A 98 -52.49 -13.04 -34.72
N ALA A 99 -53.25 -13.41 -33.69
CA ALA A 99 -54.19 -12.54 -33.00
C ALA A 99 -53.50 -11.29 -32.40
N LYS A 100 -54.20 -10.15 -32.34
CA LYS A 100 -53.65 -8.86 -31.84
C LYS A 100 -53.07 -8.98 -30.42
N SER A 101 -53.74 -9.68 -29.52
CA SER A 101 -53.27 -9.92 -28.15
C SER A 101 -51.96 -10.73 -28.13
N ILE A 102 -51.86 -11.77 -28.95
CA ILE A 102 -50.65 -12.59 -29.08
C ILE A 102 -49.50 -11.77 -29.69
N LYS A 103 -49.79 -10.91 -30.69
CA LYS A 103 -48.80 -9.97 -31.24
C LYS A 103 -48.26 -9.03 -30.16
N GLY A 104 -49.11 -8.50 -29.29
CA GLY A 104 -48.70 -7.66 -28.15
C GLY A 104 -47.78 -8.37 -27.17
N ILE A 105 -48.12 -9.61 -26.78
CA ILE A 105 -47.28 -10.43 -25.89
C ILE A 105 -45.93 -10.78 -26.55
N ALA A 106 -45.94 -11.19 -27.82
CA ALA A 106 -44.72 -11.52 -28.56
C ALA A 106 -43.79 -10.29 -28.70
N THR A 107 -44.38 -9.12 -28.95
CA THR A 107 -43.74 -7.81 -28.99
C THR A 107 -43.04 -7.48 -27.67
N GLN A 108 -43.77 -7.56 -26.55
CA GLN A 108 -43.23 -7.37 -25.21
C GLN A 108 -42.05 -8.30 -24.93
N LEU A 109 -42.16 -9.59 -25.30
CA LEU A 109 -41.11 -10.58 -25.10
C LEU A 109 -39.85 -10.30 -25.93
N LEU A 110 -40.00 -9.90 -27.19
CA LEU A 110 -38.88 -9.53 -28.07
C LEU A 110 -38.15 -8.30 -27.54
N LEU A 111 -38.90 -7.26 -27.15
CA LEU A 111 -38.32 -6.03 -26.57
C LEU A 111 -37.61 -6.34 -25.26
N TYR A 112 -38.25 -7.10 -24.37
CA TYR A 112 -37.66 -7.54 -23.10
C TYR A 112 -36.33 -8.25 -23.34
N LYS A 113 -36.30 -9.26 -24.23
CA LYS A 113 -35.09 -10.03 -24.53
C LYS A 113 -33.97 -9.14 -25.10
N ALA A 114 -34.30 -8.21 -25.98
CA ALA A 114 -33.33 -7.28 -26.56
C ALA A 114 -32.74 -6.33 -25.51
N VAL A 115 -33.58 -5.77 -24.64
CA VAL A 115 -33.15 -4.91 -23.52
C VAL A 115 -32.27 -5.71 -22.56
N GLN A 116 -32.74 -6.87 -22.07
CA GLN A 116 -31.98 -7.70 -21.13
C GLN A 116 -30.59 -8.08 -21.69
N LYS A 117 -30.52 -8.49 -22.96
CA LYS A 117 -29.26 -8.89 -23.61
C LYS A 117 -28.22 -7.77 -23.61
N ASN A 118 -28.65 -6.51 -23.78
CA ASN A 118 -27.74 -5.35 -23.83
C ASN A 118 -27.41 -4.80 -22.43
N ILE A 119 -28.34 -4.89 -21.48
CA ILE A 119 -28.20 -4.31 -20.15
C ILE A 119 -27.47 -5.22 -19.17
N ILE A 120 -27.70 -6.54 -19.20
CA ILE A 120 -27.11 -7.47 -18.23
C ILE A 120 -25.58 -7.38 -18.17
N PRO A 121 -24.83 -7.37 -19.29
CA PRO A 121 -23.37 -7.25 -19.23
C PRO A 121 -22.90 -5.92 -18.63
N LYS A 122 -23.58 -4.82 -18.98
CA LYS A 122 -23.28 -3.48 -18.45
C LYS A 122 -23.57 -3.39 -16.96
N PHE A 123 -24.69 -3.97 -16.52
CA PHE A 123 -25.06 -4.06 -15.12
C PHE A 123 -24.03 -4.88 -14.33
N LYS A 124 -23.63 -6.06 -14.84
CA LYS A 124 -22.63 -6.91 -14.16
C LYS A 124 -21.33 -6.14 -13.93
N LYS A 125 -20.81 -5.47 -14.96
CA LYS A 125 -19.60 -4.64 -14.86
C LYS A 125 -19.76 -3.52 -13.82
N ALA A 126 -20.86 -2.79 -13.85
CA ALA A 126 -21.12 -1.70 -12.89
C ALA A 126 -21.33 -2.21 -11.45
N CYS A 127 -21.97 -3.36 -11.29
CA CYS A 127 -22.20 -4.02 -10.00
C CYS A 127 -20.89 -4.51 -9.37
N GLU A 128 -20.02 -5.16 -10.16
CA GLU A 128 -18.70 -5.61 -9.71
C GLU A 128 -17.87 -4.42 -9.23
N ARG A 129 -17.86 -3.31 -9.98
CA ARG A 129 -17.21 -2.06 -9.55
C ARG A 129 -17.78 -1.51 -8.25
N ASN A 130 -19.11 -1.38 -8.13
CA ASN A 130 -19.72 -0.90 -6.88
C ASN A 130 -19.42 -1.84 -5.69
N GLN A 131 -19.34 -3.16 -5.93
CA GLN A 131 -18.96 -4.14 -4.91
C GLN A 131 -17.50 -3.96 -4.47
N GLU A 132 -16.60 -3.67 -5.40
CA GLU A 132 -15.19 -3.35 -5.11
C GLU A 132 -15.06 -2.06 -4.31
N GLU A 133 -15.74 -0.99 -4.72
CA GLU A 133 -15.80 0.29 -4.00
C GLU A 133 -16.33 0.10 -2.57
N PHE A 134 -17.45 -0.61 -2.41
CA PHE A 134 -18.03 -0.93 -1.10
C PHE A 134 -17.07 -1.73 -0.22
N ASN A 135 -16.40 -2.74 -0.80
CA ASN A 135 -15.43 -3.54 -0.08
C ASN A 135 -14.19 -2.73 0.31
N ALA A 136 -13.74 -1.79 -0.53
CA ALA A 136 -12.65 -0.88 -0.22
C ALA A 136 -13.04 0.02 0.97
N ILE A 137 -14.20 0.68 0.91
CA ILE A 137 -14.70 1.54 2.00
C ILE A 137 -14.83 0.76 3.32
N ARG A 138 -15.38 -0.47 3.27
CA ARG A 138 -15.59 -1.30 4.46
C ARG A 138 -14.27 -1.75 5.11
N ARG A 139 -13.23 -2.00 4.32
CA ARG A 139 -11.92 -2.47 4.82
C ARG A 139 -11.04 -1.32 5.31
N THR A 140 -11.23 -0.12 4.78
CA THR A 140 -10.51 1.06 5.22
C THR A 140 -11.00 1.47 6.61
N MET A 141 -10.10 1.71 7.55
CA MET A 141 -10.43 2.27 8.87
C MET A 141 -10.31 3.80 8.87
N ASP A 142 -9.33 4.32 8.14
CA ASP A 142 -9.01 5.75 8.08
C ASP A 142 -10.15 6.57 7.44
N PRO A 143 -10.67 7.61 8.14
CA PRO A 143 -11.75 8.42 7.61
C PRO A 143 -11.39 9.17 6.32
N SER A 144 -10.14 9.60 6.16
CA SER A 144 -9.69 10.32 4.96
C SER A 144 -9.73 9.40 3.75
N GLU A 145 -9.14 8.21 3.85
CA GLU A 145 -9.18 7.19 2.80
C GLU A 145 -10.62 6.79 2.44
N LYS A 146 -11.51 6.62 3.42
CA LYS A 146 -12.94 6.36 3.15
C LYS A 146 -13.56 7.49 2.34
N ALA A 147 -13.33 8.75 2.74
CA ALA A 147 -13.88 9.90 2.04
C ALA A 147 -13.30 10.01 0.61
N ARG A 148 -12.02 9.69 0.41
CA ARG A 148 -11.37 9.70 -0.91
C ARG A 148 -11.97 8.66 -1.85
N ILE A 149 -12.20 7.45 -1.37
CA ILE A 149 -12.87 6.40 -2.14
C ILE A 149 -14.31 6.82 -2.46
N LEU A 150 -15.05 7.32 -1.46
CA LEU A 150 -16.46 7.69 -1.61
C LEU A 150 -16.67 8.88 -2.56
N LEU A 151 -15.82 9.89 -2.47
CA LEU A 151 -15.92 11.12 -3.26
C LEU A 151 -15.09 11.07 -4.55
N ASN A 152 -14.33 9.99 -4.75
CA ASN A 152 -13.35 9.85 -5.84
C ASN A 152 -12.42 11.07 -5.95
N ARG A 153 -11.92 11.55 -4.81
CA ARG A 153 -11.02 12.71 -4.70
C ARG A 153 -9.75 12.34 -3.96
N LYS A 154 -8.61 12.92 -4.37
CA LYS A 154 -7.31 12.75 -3.69
C LYS A 154 -6.85 14.00 -2.94
N ASP A 155 -7.51 15.12 -3.14
CA ASP A 155 -7.14 16.42 -2.55
C ASP A 155 -7.92 16.69 -1.26
N ILE A 156 -8.32 15.65 -0.53
CA ILE A 156 -9.13 15.79 0.67
C ILE A 156 -8.56 15.02 1.86
N ARG A 157 -8.81 15.55 3.05
CA ARG A 157 -8.72 14.85 4.33
C ARG A 157 -10.08 14.82 4.98
N ALA A 158 -10.33 13.80 5.79
CA ALA A 158 -11.52 13.73 6.58
C ALA A 158 -11.23 13.28 8.02
N SER A 159 -12.00 13.81 8.96
CA SER A 159 -12.10 13.31 10.33
C SER A 159 -13.53 12.86 10.60
N LEU A 160 -13.70 11.90 11.53
CA LEU A 160 -15.01 11.46 11.98
C LEU A 160 -15.29 12.09 13.35
N HIS A 161 -16.29 12.97 13.41
CA HIS A 161 -16.76 13.57 14.67
C HIS A 161 -18.27 13.37 14.78
N GLU A 162 -18.72 12.80 15.90
CA GLU A 162 -20.15 12.62 16.21
C GLU A 162 -20.93 11.88 15.11
N GLY A 163 -20.27 10.96 14.40
CA GLY A 163 -20.89 10.22 13.29
C GLY A 163 -20.87 10.95 11.94
N PHE A 164 -20.38 12.18 11.88
CA PHE A 164 -20.23 12.97 10.66
C PHE A 164 -18.79 12.99 10.15
N PHE A 165 -18.63 12.88 8.83
CA PHE A 165 -17.35 13.11 8.17
C PHE A 165 -17.13 14.62 7.96
N TRP A 166 -16.13 15.17 8.63
CA TRP A 166 -15.65 16.53 8.38
C TRP A 166 -14.58 16.48 7.31
N ILE A 167 -14.90 16.97 6.11
CA ILE A 167 -14.02 16.89 4.95
C ILE A 167 -13.37 18.26 4.72
N GLN A 168 -12.06 18.27 4.57
CA GLN A 168 -11.24 19.44 4.30
C GLN A 168 -10.48 19.24 2.99
N GLN A 169 -10.48 20.25 2.12
CA GLN A 169 -9.67 20.24 0.91
C GLN A 169 -8.21 20.58 1.26
N CYS A 170 -7.29 19.80 0.74
CA CYS A 170 -5.85 20.01 0.89
C CYS A 170 -5.38 21.08 -0.09
N GLU A 171 -4.52 21.98 0.36
CA GLU A 171 -3.81 22.92 -0.49
C GLU A 171 -2.62 22.24 -1.18
N HIS A 172 -2.33 22.64 -2.42
CA HIS A 172 -1.13 22.19 -3.12
C HIS A 172 0.11 22.91 -2.57
N VAL A 173 1.09 22.14 -2.12
CA VAL A 173 2.32 22.67 -1.52
C VAL A 173 3.51 22.36 -2.40
N HIS A 174 4.32 23.38 -2.70
CA HIS A 174 5.60 23.22 -3.38
C HIS A 174 6.74 23.27 -2.34
N PRO A 175 7.43 22.16 -2.05
CA PRO A 175 8.53 22.16 -1.09
C PRO A 175 9.76 22.88 -1.66
N GLN A 176 10.41 23.70 -0.83
CA GLN A 176 11.70 24.34 -1.14
C GLN A 176 12.85 23.33 -1.14
N SER A 177 12.78 22.31 -0.29
CA SER A 177 13.78 21.25 -0.18
C SER A 177 13.11 19.94 0.24
N ILE A 178 13.66 18.82 -0.21
CA ILE A 178 13.13 17.47 0.02
C ILE A 178 14.31 16.58 0.39
N PHE A 179 14.17 15.85 1.49
CA PHE A 179 15.20 14.95 2.01
C PHE A 179 14.78 13.50 1.76
N THR A 180 15.08 13.01 0.56
CA THR A 180 14.67 11.67 0.07
C THR A 180 15.30 10.52 0.83
N ASP A 181 16.35 10.80 1.60
CA ASP A 181 17.03 9.88 2.49
C ASP A 181 16.34 9.70 3.85
N TYR A 182 15.16 10.31 4.01
CA TYR A 182 14.41 10.34 5.27
C TYR A 182 15.22 10.97 6.42
N LYS A 183 16.26 11.76 6.13
CA LYS A 183 17.18 12.31 7.12
C LYS A 183 17.25 13.83 7.05
N TYR A 184 17.21 14.46 8.22
CA TYR A 184 17.42 15.90 8.37
C TYR A 184 18.15 16.17 9.69
N ASN A 185 19.22 16.98 9.67
CA ASN A 185 20.06 17.28 10.85
C ASN A 185 20.45 16.04 11.68
N ASN A 186 20.99 15.02 11.02
CA ASN A 186 21.40 13.74 11.62
C ASN A 186 20.28 12.96 12.34
N THR A 187 19.02 13.29 12.06
CA THR A 187 17.83 12.59 12.54
C THR A 187 17.13 11.91 11.36
N CYS A 188 16.90 10.61 11.50
CA CYS A 188 16.22 9.75 10.55
C CYS A 188 14.74 9.65 10.95
N TYR A 189 13.82 9.92 10.02
CA TYR A 189 12.39 10.03 10.26
C TYR A 189 11.61 8.89 9.61
N THR A 190 10.44 8.55 10.16
CA THR A 190 9.54 7.54 9.55
C THR A 190 8.78 8.05 8.32
N ARG A 191 8.71 9.38 8.17
CA ARG A 191 8.14 10.10 7.02
C ARG A 191 9.21 10.99 6.42
N MET A 192 9.10 11.25 5.13
CA MET A 192 10.13 11.95 4.38
C MET A 192 10.16 13.44 4.75
N PRO A 193 11.29 13.98 5.25
CA PRO A 193 11.36 15.39 5.61
C PRO A 193 11.36 16.30 4.38
N ILE A 194 10.67 17.43 4.47
CA ILE A 194 10.59 18.47 3.45
C ILE A 194 10.63 19.86 4.11
N ILE A 195 11.14 20.87 3.43
CA ILE A 195 11.07 22.28 3.87
C ILE A 195 10.00 22.98 3.06
N VAL A 196 9.03 23.59 3.74
CA VAL A 196 7.96 24.40 3.16
C VAL A 196 7.95 25.74 3.87
N ASN A 197 8.17 26.84 3.15
CA ASN A 197 8.23 28.19 3.70
C ASN A 197 9.19 28.30 4.90
N GLY A 198 10.37 27.68 4.82
CA GLY A 198 11.37 27.64 5.87
C GLY A 198 11.07 26.70 7.04
N VAL A 199 9.91 26.02 7.05
CA VAL A 199 9.49 25.12 8.13
C VAL A 199 9.68 23.65 7.72
N LEU A 200 10.26 22.86 8.61
CA LEU A 200 10.36 21.42 8.45
C LEU A 200 8.97 20.78 8.57
N LYS A 201 8.56 20.07 7.53
CA LYS A 201 7.35 19.25 7.46
C LYS A 201 7.71 17.87 6.94
N PHE A 202 6.73 16.96 6.88
CA PHE A 202 6.96 15.57 6.55
C PHE A 202 5.94 15.04 5.55
N LEU A 203 6.39 14.40 4.50
CA LEU A 203 5.54 13.78 3.48
C LEU A 203 5.27 12.31 3.81
N ASP A 204 4.01 11.88 3.72
CA ASP A 204 3.66 10.46 3.71
C ASP A 204 3.79 9.84 2.30
N ARG A 205 3.46 8.54 2.21
CA ARG A 205 3.53 7.75 0.96
C ARG A 205 2.46 8.15 -0.06
N ASP A 206 1.40 8.81 0.38
CA ASP A 206 0.29 9.23 -0.47
C ASP A 206 0.45 10.70 -0.93
N GLY A 207 1.56 11.35 -0.56
CA GLY A 207 1.89 12.72 -0.95
C GLY A 207 1.28 13.79 -0.04
N TYR A 208 0.78 13.45 1.14
CA TYR A 208 0.27 14.43 2.10
C TYR A 208 1.34 14.93 3.06
N VAL A 209 1.25 16.21 3.37
CA VAL A 209 2.16 16.89 4.29
C VAL A 209 1.64 16.80 5.74
N PHE A 210 2.55 16.56 6.67
CA PHE A 210 2.37 16.49 8.11
C PHE A 210 3.33 17.43 8.80
N GLU A 211 2.90 17.99 9.93
CA GLU A 211 3.76 18.84 10.77
C GLU A 211 4.73 18.02 11.62
N TYR A 212 4.41 16.75 11.89
CA TYR A 212 5.17 15.89 12.80
C TYR A 212 5.46 14.50 12.20
N SER A 213 6.64 13.98 12.53
CA SER A 213 7.10 12.64 12.20
C SER A 213 8.00 12.12 13.32
N ILE A 214 8.00 10.81 13.54
CA ILE A 214 8.84 10.19 14.56
C ILE A 214 10.26 10.13 14.02
N GLY A 215 11.20 10.74 14.73
CA GLY A 215 12.62 10.79 14.39
C GLY A 215 13.51 10.06 15.40
N HIS A 216 14.60 9.47 14.95
CA HIS A 216 15.68 8.89 15.77
C HIS A 216 17.04 9.30 15.21
N ARG A 217 18.11 9.31 16.02
CA ARG A 217 19.45 9.60 15.48
C ARG A 217 19.85 8.56 14.44
N CYS A 218 20.35 9.02 13.30
CA CYS A 218 20.89 8.13 12.29
C CYS A 218 22.17 7.48 12.83
N THR A 219 22.16 6.17 13.02
CA THR A 219 23.35 5.39 13.38
C THR A 219 23.95 4.86 12.09
N GLN A 220 25.07 5.41 11.67
CA GLN A 220 25.93 4.77 10.68
C GLN A 220 26.73 3.71 11.45
N LEU A 221 26.38 2.44 11.30
CA LEU A 221 27.28 1.37 11.71
C LEU A 221 28.48 1.43 10.76
N SER A 222 29.69 1.70 11.27
CA SER A 222 30.89 1.58 10.45
C SER A 222 31.13 0.10 10.11
N MET A 223 31.84 -0.16 9.01
CA MET A 223 32.26 -1.52 8.70
C MET A 223 33.19 -2.10 9.78
N GLU A 224 33.97 -1.24 10.46
CA GLU A 224 34.76 -1.65 11.62
C GLU A 224 33.87 -2.14 12.77
N ASP A 225 32.76 -1.44 13.09
CA ASP A 225 31.84 -1.85 14.16
C ASP A 225 31.14 -3.18 13.85
N LEU A 226 30.83 -3.45 12.58
CA LEU A 226 30.28 -4.73 12.12
C LEU A 226 31.28 -5.88 12.31
N SER A 227 32.55 -5.66 11.95
CA SER A 227 33.62 -6.64 12.17
C SER A 227 33.89 -6.87 13.66
N GLU A 228 33.89 -5.81 14.48
CA GLU A 228 34.12 -5.92 15.92
C GLU A 228 32.99 -6.67 16.64
N ILE A 229 31.73 -6.53 16.17
CA ILE A 229 30.59 -7.30 16.70
C ILE A 229 30.69 -8.79 16.32
N GLU A 230 31.15 -9.11 15.11
CA GLU A 230 31.37 -10.49 14.67
C GLU A 230 32.56 -11.14 15.39
N ASP A 231 33.65 -10.40 15.59
CA ASP A 231 34.84 -10.86 16.31
C ASP A 231 34.54 -11.06 17.80
N LYS A 232 33.81 -10.14 18.45
CA LYS A 232 33.35 -10.32 19.84
C LYS A 232 32.42 -11.52 20.00
N LYS A 233 31.60 -11.86 18.98
CA LYS A 233 30.78 -13.09 18.98
C LYS A 233 31.65 -14.34 18.86
N LYS A 234 32.63 -14.37 17.95
CA LYS A 234 33.56 -15.49 17.78
C LYS A 234 34.47 -15.68 18.99
N GLU A 235 34.93 -14.60 19.61
CA GLU A 235 35.74 -14.66 20.83
C GLU A 235 34.91 -15.16 22.03
N ALA A 236 33.65 -14.73 22.16
CA ALA A 236 32.75 -15.22 23.21
C ALA A 236 32.39 -16.72 23.04
N GLU A 237 32.33 -17.23 21.82
CA GLU A 237 32.14 -18.67 21.55
C GLU A 237 33.42 -19.49 21.80
N ASN A 238 34.60 -18.97 21.44
CA ASN A 238 35.90 -19.65 21.66
C ASN A 238 36.40 -19.62 23.12
N LYS A 239 36.07 -18.57 23.89
CA LYS A 239 36.47 -18.49 25.31
C LYS A 239 35.66 -19.45 26.18
N LYS A 240 34.46 -19.84 25.74
CA LYS A 240 33.59 -20.78 26.45
C LYS A 240 34.02 -22.24 26.29
N SER A 241 34.72 -22.60 25.21
CA SER A 241 35.21 -23.95 24.96
C SER A 241 36.58 -24.26 25.56
N ARG A 242 37.40 -23.24 25.89
CA ARG A 242 38.80 -23.45 26.34
C ARG A 242 38.99 -23.56 27.86
N TRP A 243 38.06 -23.07 28.68
CA TRP A 243 38.24 -23.02 30.14
C TRP A 243 37.82 -24.30 30.90
N ILE A 244 37.47 -25.39 30.21
CA ILE A 244 36.96 -26.61 30.86
C ILE A 244 38.03 -27.69 31.10
N LEU A 245 39.29 -27.54 30.65
CA LEU A 245 40.22 -28.69 30.59
C LEU A 245 41.57 -28.60 31.30
N GLU A 246 41.95 -27.54 32.01
CA GLU A 246 43.28 -27.49 32.66
C GLU A 246 43.18 -27.11 34.14
N GLY A 247 43.05 -28.15 34.97
CA GLY A 247 43.09 -28.07 36.42
C GLY A 247 43.84 -29.27 37.00
N ASN A 248 44.73 -28.97 37.95
CA ASN A 248 45.51 -29.84 38.83
C ASN A 248 46.92 -30.22 38.37
N PHE A 249 47.91 -29.57 38.98
CA PHE A 249 49.02 -30.20 39.69
C PHE A 249 49.75 -29.10 40.50
N PHE A 250 49.45 -28.85 41.77
CA PHE A 250 49.91 -29.61 42.93
C PHE A 250 51.43 -29.90 42.94
N GLU A 251 52.24 -28.84 42.98
CA GLU A 251 53.66 -28.96 43.35
C GLU A 251 54.12 -27.74 44.16
N ILE A 252 53.42 -27.49 45.27
CA ILE A 252 53.90 -26.63 46.37
C ILE A 252 53.85 -27.51 47.64
N LEU A 253 54.64 -28.59 47.61
CA LEU A 253 55.25 -29.18 48.79
C LEU A 253 56.52 -28.35 49.06
N TYR A 254 56.62 -27.65 50.20
CA TYR A 254 57.02 -28.17 51.52
C TYR A 254 58.53 -28.01 51.75
N ASN A 255 58.89 -27.43 52.91
CA ASN A 255 60.24 -27.13 53.47
C ASN A 255 60.75 -25.70 53.18
N GLY A 256 60.90 -24.76 54.11
CA GLY A 256 61.10 -24.81 55.58
C GLY A 256 62.23 -23.80 55.88
N LYS A 257 61.96 -22.63 56.49
CA LYS A 257 61.99 -22.41 57.95
C LYS A 257 63.24 -23.04 58.58
N GLU A 258 64.15 -22.29 59.22
CA GLU A 258 64.01 -22.20 60.68
C GLU A 258 64.79 -21.08 61.41
N ILE A 259 65.42 -20.10 60.75
CA ILE A 259 66.15 -19.04 61.50
C ILE A 259 65.56 -17.64 61.28
N LEU A 260 64.88 -17.40 60.16
CA LEU A 260 64.15 -16.13 59.93
C LEU A 260 62.85 -15.99 60.75
N ALA A 261 62.34 -17.10 61.28
CA ALA A 261 61.05 -17.17 61.97
C ALA A 261 61.02 -16.39 63.29
N TRP A 262 62.10 -16.36 64.07
CA TRP A 262 62.07 -15.72 65.40
C TRP A 262 61.96 -14.19 65.36
N ILE A 263 62.66 -13.54 64.41
CA ILE A 263 62.59 -12.08 64.26
C ILE A 263 61.28 -11.67 63.57
N LEU A 264 60.74 -12.52 62.68
CA LEU A 264 59.41 -12.34 62.12
C LEU A 264 58.31 -12.49 63.20
N GLU A 265 58.42 -13.37 64.20
CA GLU A 265 57.35 -13.61 65.19
C GLU A 265 56.94 -12.36 65.98
N ILE A 266 57.88 -11.48 66.34
CA ILE A 266 57.58 -10.24 67.07
C ILE A 266 56.91 -9.20 66.17
N ILE A 267 57.39 -9.07 64.93
CA ILE A 267 56.83 -8.16 63.91
C ILE A 267 55.46 -8.68 63.45
N ILE A 268 55.33 -10.00 63.24
CA ILE A 268 54.06 -10.68 62.97
C ILE A 268 53.12 -10.47 64.15
N GLY A 269 53.53 -10.54 65.41
CA GLY A 269 52.61 -10.38 66.55
C GLY A 269 51.86 -9.04 66.50
N THR A 270 52.57 -7.94 66.26
CA THR A 270 51.98 -6.60 66.18
C THR A 270 51.22 -6.38 64.88
N ILE A 271 51.80 -6.81 63.75
CA ILE A 271 51.15 -6.78 62.44
C ILE A 271 49.90 -7.67 62.44
N SER A 272 49.86 -8.79 63.15
CA SER A 272 48.73 -9.71 63.25
C SER A 272 47.60 -9.16 64.11
N ILE A 273 47.87 -8.34 65.12
CA ILE A 273 46.78 -7.65 65.82
C ILE A 273 46.14 -6.63 64.86
N ILE A 274 46.95 -5.82 64.18
CA ILE A 274 46.47 -4.81 63.23
C ILE A 274 45.78 -5.45 62.02
N LEU A 275 46.37 -6.50 61.43
CA LEU A 275 45.76 -7.30 60.37
C LEU A 275 44.54 -8.05 60.87
N SER A 276 44.49 -8.53 62.11
CA SER A 276 43.29 -9.12 62.68
C SER A 276 42.17 -8.08 62.71
N PHE A 277 42.43 -6.85 63.14
CA PHE A 277 41.43 -5.78 63.05
C PHE A 277 41.02 -5.45 61.60
N ILE A 278 41.96 -5.40 60.66
CA ILE A 278 41.69 -5.13 59.24
C ILE A 278 40.94 -6.29 58.58
N ILE A 279 41.30 -7.54 58.88
CA ILE A 279 40.65 -8.76 58.39
C ILE A 279 39.27 -8.87 59.02
N ILE A 280 39.11 -8.64 60.32
CA ILE A 280 37.80 -8.61 60.98
C ILE A 280 36.93 -7.51 60.36
N TYR A 281 37.45 -6.31 60.16
CA TYR A 281 36.72 -5.23 59.50
C TYR A 281 36.38 -5.58 58.04
N GLY A 282 37.32 -6.17 57.30
CA GLY A 282 37.17 -6.63 55.92
C GLY A 282 36.16 -7.77 55.80
N LEU A 283 36.19 -8.73 56.73
CA LEU A 283 35.23 -9.82 56.88
C LEU A 283 33.86 -9.27 57.24
N ILE A 284 33.74 -8.33 58.17
CA ILE A 284 32.48 -7.65 58.49
C ILE A 284 31.94 -6.95 57.24
N LYS A 285 32.76 -6.19 56.50
CA LYS A 285 32.34 -5.54 55.24
C LYS A 285 31.97 -6.55 54.16
N CYS A 286 32.70 -7.66 54.04
CA CYS A 286 32.41 -8.74 53.08
C CYS A 286 31.14 -9.49 53.46
N ILE A 287 30.90 -9.77 54.74
CA ILE A 287 29.68 -10.37 55.26
C ILE A 287 28.50 -9.41 55.06
N MET A 288 28.68 -8.10 55.26
CA MET A 288 27.64 -7.10 54.99
C MET A 288 27.33 -6.96 53.48
N LYS A 289 28.35 -6.93 52.62
CA LYS A 289 28.17 -6.93 51.15
C LYS A 289 27.53 -8.24 50.67
N GLY A 290 27.99 -9.37 51.21
CA GLY A 290 27.46 -10.71 50.94
C GLY A 290 26.01 -10.84 51.38
N ARG A 291 25.63 -10.33 52.56
CA ARG A 291 24.23 -10.26 53.01
C ARG A 291 23.38 -9.37 52.09
N LYS A 292 23.87 -8.18 51.71
CA LYS A 292 23.15 -7.31 50.75
C LYS A 292 22.97 -7.97 49.38
N TRP A 293 23.99 -8.70 48.91
CA TRP A 293 23.94 -9.40 47.63
C TRP A 293 23.04 -10.64 47.68
N LYS A 294 23.12 -11.43 48.76
CA LYS A 294 22.23 -12.57 49.03
C LYS A 294 20.77 -12.15 49.12
N ASN A 295 20.46 -11.05 49.83
CA ASN A 295 19.10 -10.51 49.90
C ASN A 295 18.62 -10.01 48.53
N LYS A 296 19.49 -9.40 47.70
CA LYS A 296 19.15 -9.03 46.32
C LYS A 296 18.87 -10.25 45.43
N ILE A 297 19.67 -11.31 45.57
CA ILE A 297 19.50 -12.56 44.82
C ILE A 297 18.22 -13.27 45.25
N GLN A 298 17.96 -13.39 46.56
CA GLN A 298 16.70 -13.98 47.08
C GLN A 298 15.49 -13.20 46.59
N LYS A 299 15.48 -11.86 46.69
CA LYS A 299 14.39 -11.03 46.18
C LYS A 299 14.20 -11.17 44.66
N LYS A 300 15.29 -11.35 43.90
CA LYS A 300 15.24 -11.61 42.46
C LYS A 300 14.70 -13.01 42.15
N HIS A 301 14.99 -14.01 42.98
CA HIS A 301 14.44 -15.36 42.84
C HIS A 301 12.97 -15.45 43.26
N GLU A 302 12.55 -14.74 44.31
CA GLU A 302 11.15 -14.62 44.74
C GLU A 302 10.32 -13.90 43.67
N ASN A 303 10.76 -12.73 43.19
CA ASN A 303 10.09 -12.02 42.09
C ASN A 303 10.03 -12.87 40.81
N LYS A 304 11.05 -13.70 40.55
CA LYS A 304 11.05 -14.61 39.39
C LYS A 304 10.10 -15.79 39.57
N LYS A 305 9.91 -16.29 40.80
CA LYS A 305 8.90 -17.33 41.11
C LYS A 305 7.50 -16.77 40.98
N GLU A 306 7.23 -15.61 41.57
CA GLU A 306 5.92 -14.93 41.47
C GLU A 306 5.59 -14.55 40.03
N CYS A 307 6.57 -14.02 39.27
CA CYS A 307 6.40 -13.72 37.86
C CYS A 307 6.19 -14.98 37.02
N LYS A 308 6.85 -16.10 37.34
CA LYS A 308 6.59 -17.40 36.68
C LYS A 308 5.20 -17.94 37.00
N GLU A 309 4.73 -17.80 38.23
CA GLU A 309 3.40 -18.25 38.63
C GLU A 309 2.30 -17.42 37.94
N ILE A 310 2.45 -16.09 37.93
CA ILE A 310 1.59 -15.17 37.16
C ILE A 310 1.64 -15.49 35.67
N THR A 311 2.83 -15.70 35.10
CA THR A 311 2.98 -16.06 33.68
C THR A 311 2.31 -17.41 33.38
N SER A 312 2.36 -18.39 34.29
CA SER A 312 1.69 -19.68 34.08
C SER A 312 0.16 -19.55 34.09
N ARG A 313 -0.41 -18.77 35.03
CA ARG A 313 -1.87 -18.52 35.08
C ARG A 313 -2.36 -17.70 33.89
N VAL A 314 -1.54 -16.76 33.41
CA VAL A 314 -1.82 -16.01 32.18
C VAL A 314 -1.73 -16.91 30.95
N LYS A 315 -0.73 -17.80 30.89
CA LYS A 315 -0.55 -18.73 29.77
C LYS A 315 -1.67 -19.77 29.70
N GLU A 316 -2.13 -20.30 30.83
CA GLU A 316 -3.27 -21.23 30.91
C GLU A 316 -4.59 -20.56 30.46
N LYS A 317 -4.83 -19.30 30.87
CA LYS A 317 -5.98 -18.53 30.36
C LYS A 317 -5.86 -18.21 28.87
N ILE A 318 -4.66 -17.90 28.38
CA ILE A 318 -4.41 -17.62 26.96
C ILE A 318 -4.55 -18.89 26.11
N GLU A 319 -4.09 -20.06 26.58
CA GLU A 319 -4.23 -21.33 25.86
C GLU A 319 -5.70 -21.76 25.75
N MET A 320 -6.51 -21.55 26.79
CA MET A 320 -7.97 -21.73 26.71
C MET A 320 -8.64 -20.78 25.70
N TYR A 321 -8.16 -19.53 25.60
CA TYR A 321 -8.64 -18.58 24.59
C TYR A 321 -8.15 -18.89 23.17
N GLN A 322 -6.96 -19.52 23.02
CA GLN A 322 -6.36 -19.85 21.72
C GLN A 322 -6.93 -21.13 21.11
N LEU A 323 -7.26 -22.14 21.92
CA LEU A 323 -7.92 -23.36 21.44
C LEU A 323 -9.33 -23.08 20.88
N ALA A 324 -10.01 -22.04 21.37
CA ALA A 324 -11.32 -21.64 20.86
C ALA A 324 -11.25 -20.91 19.49
N ASN A 325 -10.10 -20.39 19.07
CA ASN A 325 -9.99 -19.47 17.93
C ASN A 325 -8.97 -19.89 16.86
N VAL A 326 -8.78 -21.19 16.63
CA VAL A 326 -8.07 -21.67 15.45
C VAL A 326 -9.00 -21.61 14.22
N ARG A 327 -9.12 -20.42 13.62
CA ARG A 327 -9.42 -20.28 12.19
C ARG A 327 -8.17 -19.76 11.50
N ILE A 328 -7.45 -20.68 10.87
CA ILE A 328 -6.35 -20.38 9.96
C ILE A 328 -6.96 -19.72 8.71
N GLN A 329 -6.75 -18.40 8.56
CA GLN A 329 -6.88 -17.71 7.28
C GLN A 329 -5.68 -16.78 7.09
N SER A 330 -4.58 -17.35 6.62
CA SER A 330 -3.69 -16.62 5.73
C SER A 330 -3.33 -17.54 4.57
N VAL A 331 -4.12 -17.44 3.50
CA VAL A 331 -3.63 -17.80 2.17
C VAL A 331 -2.65 -16.70 1.80
N VAL A 332 -1.39 -16.87 2.20
CA VAL A 332 -0.28 -16.06 1.71
C VAL A 332 -0.11 -16.49 0.25
N SER A 333 -0.58 -15.66 -0.68
CA SER A 333 -0.21 -15.79 -2.07
C SER A 333 1.32 -15.70 -2.14
N SER A 334 1.97 -16.80 -2.51
CA SER A 334 3.39 -16.96 -2.79
C SER A 334 3.83 -16.20 -4.05
N ILE A 335 3.40 -14.94 -4.17
CA ILE A 335 3.92 -13.99 -5.16
C ILE A 335 5.12 -13.34 -4.49
N GLY A 336 6.32 -13.53 -5.06
CA GLY A 336 7.56 -12.95 -4.54
C GLY A 336 7.39 -11.48 -4.20
N LYS A 337 7.95 -11.05 -3.06
CA LYS A 337 7.97 -9.63 -2.68
C LYS A 337 8.76 -8.86 -3.74
N GLN A 338 8.06 -8.27 -4.69
CA GLN A 338 8.64 -7.41 -5.71
C GLN A 338 9.17 -6.12 -5.08
N PRO A 339 10.44 -5.75 -5.29
CA PRO A 339 11.07 -4.63 -4.60
C PRO A 339 10.63 -3.28 -5.19
N LEU A 340 9.49 -2.79 -4.73
CA LEU A 340 8.88 -1.52 -5.13
C LEU A 340 9.24 -0.39 -4.16
N ILE A 341 9.71 0.75 -4.65
CA ILE A 341 10.02 1.95 -3.85
C ILE A 341 9.59 3.25 -4.56
N ASP A 342 9.51 4.34 -3.81
CA ASP A 342 9.27 5.68 -4.34
C ASP A 342 10.60 6.40 -4.60
N LEU A 343 10.78 6.93 -5.81
CA LEU A 343 11.97 7.72 -6.20
C LEU A 343 11.56 9.06 -6.81
N TYR A 344 12.38 10.08 -6.58
CA TYR A 344 12.18 11.39 -7.20
C TYR A 344 12.82 11.45 -8.58
N ILE A 345 12.09 12.02 -9.52
CA ILE A 345 12.60 12.40 -10.83
C ILE A 345 12.49 13.90 -11.04
N VAL A 346 13.41 14.45 -11.83
CA VAL A 346 13.39 15.86 -12.25
C VAL A 346 12.53 16.00 -13.51
N LYS A 347 11.48 16.81 -13.42
CA LYS A 347 10.67 17.27 -14.55
C LYS A 347 11.01 18.73 -14.88
N LYS A 348 10.48 19.25 -15.99
CA LYS A 348 10.80 20.61 -16.51
C LYS A 348 10.67 21.73 -15.47
N GLU A 349 9.61 21.70 -14.66
CA GLU A 349 9.28 22.78 -13.71
C GLU A 349 9.25 22.30 -12.25
N SER A 350 9.35 20.99 -12.00
CA SER A 350 9.13 20.42 -10.68
C SER A 350 9.89 19.10 -10.48
N LYS A 351 9.87 18.60 -9.24
CA LYS A 351 10.34 17.26 -8.87
C LYS A 351 9.11 16.43 -8.53
N GLU A 352 9.00 15.23 -9.08
CA GLU A 352 7.85 14.35 -8.89
C GLU A 352 8.28 13.00 -8.32
N ILE A 353 7.45 12.41 -7.45
CA ILE A 353 7.65 11.07 -6.91
C ILE A 353 7.05 10.05 -7.86
N MET A 354 7.82 9.02 -8.17
CA MET A 354 7.43 7.94 -9.07
C MET A 354 7.57 6.59 -8.37
N LYS A 355 6.58 5.71 -8.54
CA LYS A 355 6.67 4.32 -8.08
C LYS A 355 7.59 3.53 -9.01
N CYS A 356 8.72 3.12 -8.46
CA CYS A 356 9.78 2.42 -9.16
C CYS A 356 9.86 0.98 -8.68
N LEU A 357 9.65 0.02 -9.57
CA LEU A 357 9.92 -1.39 -9.31
C LEU A 357 11.34 -1.70 -9.74
N PHE A 358 12.13 -2.25 -8.84
CA PHE A 358 13.36 -2.91 -9.24
C PHE A 358 13.03 -4.32 -9.73
N ASP A 359 13.46 -4.63 -10.95
CA ASP A 359 13.32 -5.95 -11.53
C ASP A 359 14.66 -6.37 -12.14
N SER A 360 15.46 -7.11 -11.37
CA SER A 360 16.71 -7.67 -11.88
C SER A 360 16.49 -8.76 -12.93
N GLY A 361 15.26 -9.24 -13.13
CA GLY A 361 14.90 -10.14 -14.22
C GLY A 361 14.69 -9.41 -15.56
N ALA A 362 14.53 -8.09 -15.54
CA ALA A 362 14.46 -7.28 -16.75
C ALA A 362 15.85 -6.78 -17.14
N GLU A 363 16.21 -6.90 -18.42
CA GLU A 363 17.47 -6.37 -18.95
C GLU A 363 17.42 -4.84 -19.10
N ILE A 364 16.25 -4.31 -19.49
CA ILE A 364 16.05 -2.90 -19.83
C ILE A 364 14.99 -2.24 -18.95
N SER A 365 15.13 -0.92 -18.76
CA SER A 365 14.24 -0.12 -17.93
C SER A 365 13.12 0.56 -18.73
N PHE A 366 11.95 0.64 -18.12
CA PHE A 366 10.73 1.16 -18.73
C PHE A 366 10.11 2.30 -17.93
N ILE A 367 9.45 3.22 -18.63
CA ILE A 367 8.57 4.22 -18.05
C ILE A 367 7.21 4.16 -18.72
N LYS A 368 6.16 4.32 -17.92
CA LYS A 368 4.79 4.42 -18.41
C LYS A 368 4.61 5.71 -19.22
N LYS A 369 3.96 5.62 -20.38
CA LYS A 369 3.67 6.76 -21.26
C LYS A 369 2.99 7.93 -20.53
N THR A 370 2.02 7.66 -19.67
CA THR A 370 1.34 8.73 -18.90
C THR A 370 2.28 9.47 -17.95
N SER A 371 3.35 8.80 -17.54
CA SER A 371 4.34 9.27 -16.57
C SER A 371 5.45 10.11 -17.22
N THR A 372 5.53 10.15 -18.56
CA THR A 372 6.50 10.97 -19.30
C THR A 372 6.10 12.44 -19.45
N LYS A 373 4.90 12.82 -18.99
CA LYS A 373 4.46 14.22 -18.98
C LYS A 373 5.49 15.08 -18.25
N ASN A 374 5.91 16.16 -18.92
CA ASN A 374 6.90 17.13 -18.44
C ASN A 374 8.31 16.59 -18.21
N ILE A 375 8.65 15.38 -18.69
CA ILE A 375 10.04 14.92 -18.74
C ILE A 375 10.74 15.66 -19.90
N PRO A 376 11.93 16.26 -19.67
CA PRO A 376 12.73 16.84 -20.74
C PRO A 376 13.25 15.75 -21.72
N ASP A 377 13.49 16.12 -22.98
CA ASP A 377 14.18 15.27 -23.97
C ASP A 377 13.51 13.92 -24.28
N VAL A 378 12.18 13.88 -24.28
CA VAL A 378 11.40 12.73 -24.76
C VAL A 378 11.49 12.63 -26.28
N LYS A 379 11.96 11.50 -26.79
CA LYS A 379 12.01 11.18 -28.22
C LYS A 379 10.97 10.10 -28.52
N TRP A 380 10.02 10.43 -29.39
CA TRP A 380 9.01 9.48 -29.85
C TRP A 380 9.46 8.84 -31.17
N PHE A 381 9.21 7.55 -31.31
CA PHE A 381 9.41 6.85 -32.56
C PHE A 381 8.22 7.08 -33.48
N SER A 382 8.46 7.04 -34.79
CA SER A 382 7.38 7.12 -35.79
C SER A 382 6.43 5.91 -35.73
N SER A 383 6.92 4.78 -35.25
CA SER A 383 6.15 3.56 -34.99
C SER A 383 6.76 2.80 -33.80
N PRO A 384 5.98 1.99 -33.06
CA PRO A 384 6.50 1.22 -31.93
C PRO A 384 7.63 0.27 -32.37
N ILE A 385 8.74 0.29 -31.64
CA ILE A 385 9.93 -0.53 -31.93
C ILE A 385 9.99 -1.67 -30.91
N LYS A 386 10.26 -2.89 -31.37
CA LYS A 386 10.52 -4.02 -30.48
C LYS A 386 11.83 -3.80 -29.75
N VAL A 387 11.79 -3.75 -28.42
CA VAL A 387 12.95 -3.50 -27.56
C VAL A 387 13.36 -4.71 -26.73
N GLY A 388 12.47 -5.71 -26.61
CA GLY A 388 12.73 -6.92 -25.86
C GLY A 388 11.62 -7.94 -26.01
N GLU A 389 11.68 -8.99 -25.20
CA GLU A 389 10.66 -10.03 -25.07
C GLU A 389 10.38 -10.27 -23.59
N ASP A 390 9.11 -10.57 -23.26
CA ASP A 390 8.75 -10.99 -21.91
C ASP A 390 9.16 -12.46 -21.66
N PHE A 391 8.96 -12.93 -20.42
CA PHE A 391 9.27 -14.32 -20.03
C PHE A 391 8.52 -15.38 -20.88
N ASN A 392 7.42 -15.02 -21.52
CA ASN A 392 6.63 -15.90 -22.38
C ASN A 392 6.99 -15.74 -23.87
N GLY A 393 8.01 -14.93 -24.22
CA GLY A 393 8.43 -14.68 -25.60
C GLY A 393 7.58 -13.64 -26.35
N HIS A 394 6.67 -12.93 -25.68
CA HIS A 394 5.92 -11.85 -26.33
C HIS A 394 6.82 -10.62 -26.51
N ALA A 395 6.80 -10.07 -27.73
CA ALA A 395 7.54 -8.86 -28.04
C ALA A 395 7.05 -7.65 -27.23
N ILE A 396 7.98 -6.96 -26.58
CA ILE A 396 7.73 -5.70 -25.88
C ILE A 396 8.04 -4.56 -26.83
N PHE A 397 7.05 -3.70 -27.07
CA PHE A 397 7.18 -2.56 -27.97
C PHE A 397 7.28 -1.24 -27.20
N ALA A 398 8.33 -0.46 -27.49
CA ALA A 398 8.50 0.89 -26.99
C ALA A 398 8.03 1.90 -28.03
N MET A 399 7.36 2.95 -27.56
CA MET A 399 6.88 4.06 -28.40
C MET A 399 7.90 5.19 -28.53
N GLY A 400 8.92 5.17 -27.70
CA GLY A 400 9.92 6.21 -27.60
C GLY A 400 10.93 5.89 -26.53
N ASN A 401 11.86 6.81 -26.32
CA ASN A 401 12.81 6.78 -25.22
C ASN A 401 13.00 8.18 -24.63
N CYS A 402 13.40 8.21 -23.36
CA CYS A 402 13.73 9.46 -22.68
C CYS A 402 14.86 9.22 -21.69
N ILE A 403 15.60 10.29 -21.37
CA ILE A 403 16.58 10.28 -20.27
C ILE A 403 15.92 10.94 -19.07
N THR A 404 15.64 10.14 -18.04
CA THR A 404 15.02 10.63 -16.81
C THR A 404 16.09 10.83 -15.75
N LYS A 405 16.13 12.03 -15.17
CA LYS A 405 17.08 12.39 -14.12
C LYS A 405 16.51 12.02 -12.76
N PHE A 406 17.02 10.97 -12.14
CA PHE A 406 16.66 10.54 -10.79
C PHE A 406 17.43 11.36 -9.77
N LEU A 407 16.71 11.89 -8.78
CA LEU A 407 17.31 12.58 -7.64
C LEU A 407 17.54 11.56 -6.52
N LEU A 408 18.80 11.20 -6.29
CA LEU A 408 19.23 10.27 -5.27
C LEU A 408 20.15 11.03 -4.31
N ASN A 409 19.60 11.47 -3.19
CA ASN A 409 20.27 12.37 -2.23
C ASN A 409 20.69 13.70 -2.89
N SER A 410 22.00 13.96 -2.92
CA SER A 410 22.63 15.11 -3.57
C SER A 410 23.05 14.83 -5.02
N LYS A 411 22.92 13.59 -5.49
CA LYS A 411 23.30 13.20 -6.85
C LYS A 411 22.08 13.18 -7.77
N VAL A 412 22.29 13.60 -9.02
CA VAL A 412 21.31 13.47 -10.09
C VAL A 412 21.83 12.43 -11.07
N VAL A 413 21.14 11.30 -11.19
CA VAL A 413 21.54 10.21 -12.07
C VAL A 413 20.62 10.18 -13.29
N PRO A 414 21.14 10.44 -14.51
CA PRO A 414 20.38 10.25 -15.73
C PRO A 414 20.28 8.75 -16.05
N ILE A 415 19.06 8.22 -16.11
CA ILE A 415 18.77 6.85 -16.53
C ILE A 415 17.96 6.90 -17.82
N SER A 416 18.38 6.14 -18.82
CA SER A 416 17.65 6.00 -20.07
C SER A 416 16.49 5.03 -19.87
N LEU A 417 15.28 5.44 -20.24
CA LEU A 417 14.07 4.65 -20.08
C LEU A 417 13.34 4.51 -21.42
N TRP A 418 12.85 3.32 -21.69
CA TRP A 418 11.97 3.03 -22.82
C TRP A 418 10.52 3.33 -22.46
N ILE A 419 9.80 4.00 -23.35
CA ILE A 419 8.44 4.44 -23.08
C ILE A 419 7.47 3.36 -23.55
N ILE A 420 6.73 2.78 -22.62
CA ILE A 420 5.69 1.77 -22.90
C ILE A 420 4.30 2.38 -22.68
N GLU A 421 3.34 2.01 -23.54
CA GLU A 421 1.94 2.46 -23.43
C GLU A 421 1.33 2.08 -22.07
N GLU A 422 1.39 0.80 -21.72
CA GLU A 422 0.73 0.24 -20.54
C GLU A 422 1.74 -0.40 -19.58
N LEU A 423 1.85 0.17 -18.38
CA LEU A 423 2.63 -0.37 -17.27
C LEU A 423 1.83 -0.21 -15.97
N HIS A 424 1.85 -1.23 -15.11
CA HIS A 424 1.10 -1.25 -13.84
C HIS A 424 1.66 -0.30 -12.77
N ILE A 425 2.93 0.06 -12.95
CA ILE A 425 3.74 0.95 -12.12
C ILE A 425 4.19 2.13 -12.97
N ASP A 426 4.76 3.16 -12.35
CA ASP A 426 5.22 4.33 -13.10
C ASP A 426 6.51 4.04 -13.86
N ILE A 427 7.47 3.38 -13.20
CA ILE A 427 8.79 3.07 -13.73
C ILE A 427 9.19 1.64 -13.32
N LEU A 428 9.68 0.87 -14.29
CA LEU A 428 10.38 -0.39 -14.06
C LEU A 428 11.87 -0.16 -14.28
N LEU A 429 12.68 -0.43 -13.26
CA LEU A 429 14.14 -0.32 -13.31
C LEU A 429 14.72 -1.73 -13.46
N GLY A 430 15.22 -2.00 -14.67
CA GLY A 430 15.90 -3.23 -15.03
C GLY A 430 17.36 -3.24 -14.59
N SER A 431 18.08 -4.26 -15.06
CA SER A 431 19.50 -4.45 -14.81
C SER A 431 20.35 -3.33 -15.41
N ASP A 432 19.96 -2.75 -16.54
CA ASP A 432 20.57 -1.56 -17.13
C ASP A 432 20.58 -0.34 -16.18
N ALA A 433 19.48 -0.10 -15.45
CA ALA A 433 19.41 0.96 -14.46
C ALA A 433 20.28 0.65 -13.24
N LEU A 434 20.31 -0.61 -12.79
CA LEU A 434 21.19 -1.04 -11.70
C LEU A 434 22.66 -0.86 -12.06
N GLU A 435 23.07 -1.23 -13.28
CA GLU A 435 24.42 -1.01 -13.80
C GLU A 435 24.73 0.49 -13.93
N CYS A 436 23.76 1.29 -14.37
CA CYS A 436 23.91 2.75 -14.42
C CYS A 436 24.17 3.31 -13.02
N LEU A 437 23.39 2.91 -12.02
CA LEU A 437 23.59 3.34 -10.63
C LEU A 437 24.97 2.95 -10.10
N ASP A 438 25.44 1.74 -10.41
CA ASP A 438 26.78 1.28 -10.05
C ASP A 438 27.89 2.13 -10.70
N LYS A 439 27.74 2.47 -11.99
CA LYS A 439 28.66 3.40 -12.71
C LYS A 439 28.72 4.79 -12.07
N PHE A 440 27.63 5.26 -11.45
CA PHE A 440 27.59 6.52 -10.68
C PHE A 440 28.10 6.37 -9.23
N ASN A 441 28.64 5.20 -8.88
CA ASN A 441 29.08 4.82 -7.54
C ASN A 441 27.93 4.97 -6.53
N ILE A 442 26.78 4.40 -6.88
CA ILE A 442 25.56 4.32 -6.06
C ILE A 442 25.07 2.86 -6.06
N PRO A 443 25.72 1.96 -5.31
CA PRO A 443 25.36 0.54 -5.31
C PRO A 443 23.96 0.32 -4.73
N VAL A 444 23.20 -0.63 -5.31
CA VAL A 444 21.87 -1.01 -4.81
C VAL A 444 21.97 -2.32 -4.03
N THR A 445 21.59 -2.31 -2.74
CA THR A 445 21.61 -3.47 -1.85
C THR A 445 20.20 -3.83 -1.39
N PHE A 446 19.75 -5.05 -1.67
CA PHE A 446 18.43 -5.55 -1.28
C PHE A 446 18.45 -6.17 0.11
N ARG A 447 17.82 -5.54 1.10
CA ARG A 447 17.65 -6.07 2.47
C ARG A 447 16.22 -6.54 2.68
N LEU A 448 15.83 -7.62 2.00
CA LEU A 448 14.45 -8.12 1.96
C LEU A 448 13.89 -8.54 3.33
N ASN A 449 14.74 -9.06 4.23
CA ASN A 449 14.32 -9.41 5.60
C ASN A 449 13.89 -8.17 6.40
N SER A 450 14.58 -7.04 6.18
CA SER A 450 14.26 -5.75 6.78
C SER A 450 13.19 -4.97 5.99
N ASN A 451 12.70 -5.51 4.87
CA ASN A 451 11.84 -4.82 3.89
C ASN A 451 12.42 -3.46 3.45
N ILE A 452 13.71 -3.38 3.15
CA ILE A 452 14.40 -2.16 2.72
C ILE A 452 15.26 -2.44 1.47
N ILE A 453 15.33 -1.47 0.56
CA ILE A 453 16.37 -1.38 -0.48
C ILE A 453 17.29 -0.23 -0.08
N GLN A 454 18.59 -0.49 -0.07
CA GLN A 454 19.58 0.55 0.12
C GLN A 454 20.12 0.98 -1.26
N ILE A 455 20.10 2.28 -1.56
CA ILE A 455 20.66 2.88 -2.79
C ILE A 455 21.78 3.83 -2.36
N GLY A 456 23.02 3.44 -2.60
CA GLY A 456 24.20 4.08 -2.01
C GLY A 456 24.13 4.01 -0.47
N ASP A 457 24.13 5.16 0.19
CA ASP A 457 24.02 5.26 1.64
C ASP A 457 22.57 5.35 2.15
N THR A 458 21.58 5.37 1.25
CA THR A 458 20.20 5.68 1.58
C THR A 458 19.33 4.45 1.67
N GLN A 459 18.51 4.36 2.72
CA GLN A 459 17.56 3.27 2.92
C GLN A 459 16.15 3.68 2.49
N HIS A 460 15.60 2.93 1.53
CA HIS A 460 14.23 3.06 1.05
C HIS A 460 13.39 1.87 1.56
N PRO A 461 12.27 2.09 2.27
CA PRO A 461 11.39 0.99 2.66
C PRO A 461 10.67 0.42 1.43
N LEU A 462 10.53 -0.91 1.38
CA LEU A 462 9.72 -1.58 0.37
C LEU A 462 8.24 -1.23 0.54
N ILE A 463 7.59 -0.88 -0.56
CA ILE A 463 6.16 -0.66 -0.65
C ILE A 463 5.50 -2.05 -0.74
N SER A 464 4.66 -2.42 0.24
CA SER A 464 3.82 -3.60 0.09
C SER A 464 2.77 -3.32 -0.99
N LEU A 465 2.80 -4.08 -2.09
CA LEU A 465 1.81 -3.98 -3.15
C LEU A 465 0.38 -4.13 -2.59
N ALA A 466 -0.35 -3.01 -2.49
CA ALA A 466 -1.80 -3.02 -2.55
C ALA A 466 -2.17 -3.25 -4.03
N ARG A 467 -2.65 -4.47 -4.30
CA ARG A 467 -3.34 -4.98 -5.51
C ARG A 467 -3.28 -4.13 -6.79
N ILE A 468 -2.58 -4.71 -7.78
CA ILE A 468 -2.90 -4.85 -9.21
C ILE A 468 -3.88 -3.78 -9.76
N SER A 469 -3.31 -2.73 -10.34
CA SER A 469 -3.96 -1.98 -11.42
C SER A 469 -4.00 -2.91 -12.63
N MET A 470 -5.15 -3.11 -13.28
CA MET A 470 -5.16 -3.69 -14.64
C MET A 470 -4.90 -2.57 -15.66
N SER A 471 -4.29 -2.99 -16.75
CA SER A 471 -3.78 -2.28 -17.92
C SER A 471 -4.80 -1.31 -18.55
N SER A 472 -4.32 -0.26 -19.22
CA SER A 472 -5.11 0.90 -19.64
C SER A 472 -5.87 0.63 -20.95
N PRO A 473 -7.18 0.91 -21.09
CA PRO A 473 -7.98 0.43 -22.24
C PRO A 473 -7.77 1.18 -23.58
N ILE A 474 -6.64 1.83 -23.83
CA ILE A 474 -6.40 2.51 -25.12
C ILE A 474 -6.32 1.48 -26.27
N SER A 475 -5.77 0.29 -26.01
CA SER A 475 -5.73 -0.81 -26.99
C SER A 475 -7.12 -1.38 -27.35
N ILE A 476 -8.12 -1.24 -26.46
CA ILE A 476 -9.50 -1.69 -26.72
C ILE A 476 -10.30 -0.64 -27.51
N TRP A 477 -10.03 0.65 -27.26
CA TRP A 477 -10.73 1.75 -27.93
C TRP A 477 -10.40 1.82 -29.43
N ASP A 478 -9.16 1.52 -29.82
CA ASP A 478 -8.76 1.47 -31.23
C ASP A 478 -9.48 0.33 -32.00
N SER A 479 -9.70 -0.82 -31.35
CA SER A 479 -10.52 -1.89 -31.94
C SER A 479 -11.98 -1.48 -32.13
N PHE A 480 -12.55 -0.75 -31.17
CA PHE A 480 -13.97 -0.34 -31.23
C PHE A 480 -14.21 0.79 -32.24
N LYS A 481 -13.28 1.75 -32.36
CA LYS A 481 -13.31 2.78 -33.43
C LYS A 481 -13.23 2.16 -34.82
N SER A 482 -12.36 1.18 -35.02
CA SER A 482 -12.23 0.47 -36.29
C SER A 482 -13.55 -0.23 -36.68
N MET A 483 -14.25 -0.82 -35.71
CA MET A 483 -15.55 -1.45 -35.90
C MET A 483 -16.67 -0.44 -36.24
N ILE A 484 -16.74 0.70 -35.54
CA ILE A 484 -17.73 1.76 -35.83
C ILE A 484 -17.49 2.40 -37.20
N TRP A 485 -16.22 2.57 -37.58
CA TRP A 485 -15.87 3.15 -38.88
C TRP A 485 -16.20 2.21 -40.05
N TYR A 486 -16.03 0.89 -39.86
CA TYR A 486 -16.47 -0.10 -40.84
C TYR A 486 -17.98 -0.06 -41.09
N VAL A 487 -18.79 0.03 -40.02
CA VAL A 487 -20.27 0.15 -40.11
C VAL A 487 -20.71 1.41 -40.86
N LYS A 488 -19.98 2.52 -40.69
CA LYS A 488 -20.30 3.78 -41.39
C LYS A 488 -20.01 3.73 -42.90
N ARG A 489 -19.10 2.85 -43.33
CA ARG A 489 -18.69 2.71 -44.74
C ARG A 489 -19.59 1.75 -45.53
N THR A 490 -20.27 0.82 -44.86
CA THR A 490 -21.28 -0.07 -45.47
C THR A 490 -22.68 0.55 -45.54
N LEU A 491 -22.90 1.69 -44.89
CA LEU A 491 -24.18 2.44 -44.91
C LEU A 491 -24.15 3.66 -45.87
N LYS A 492 -23.11 3.80 -46.69
CA LYS A 492 -23.10 4.59 -47.92
C LYS A 492 -22.96 3.63 -49.09
#